data_AF-A0A3Q3EHA6-F1
#
_entry.id   AF-A0A3Q3EHA6-F1
#
_cell.length_a   1.000
_cell.length_b   1.000
_cell.length_c   1.000
_cell.angle_alpha   90.00
_cell.angle_beta   90.00
_cell.angle_gamma   90.00
#
_symmetry.space_group_name_H-M   'P 1'
#
loop_
_entity.id
_entity.type
_entity.pdbx_description
1 polymer ?
#
loop_
_entity_poly.entity_id
_entity_poly.type
_entity_poly.pdbx_seq_one_letter_code
_entity_poly.pdbx_strand_id
1 'polypeptide(L)'
;MFLFYFERDAVMFPHLSLSTLLSLTSRERELLESGYTKEAEGPAAMGIKLYYTTVTASRTVKSQQAEVIRILDSKSIQYELIDISVGGELRDEMRNKAGDPSAVPPQLFNEDQYCGNYEMLSEAVEADTVDQFLKIA
;
A
#
# COMPACT_ATOMS: atom_id res chain seq x y z
N MET A 1 23.47 13.62 -38.80
CA MET A 1 24.04 12.95 -37.61
C MET A 1 23.29 13.48 -36.40
N PHE A 2 22.17 12.84 -36.06
CA PHE A 2 21.27 13.32 -35.00
C PHE A 2 21.87 12.98 -33.64
N LEU A 3 22.39 14.00 -32.96
CA LEU A 3 22.56 13.99 -31.51
C LEU A 3 21.28 14.58 -30.92
N PHE A 4 20.41 13.74 -30.36
CA PHE A 4 19.45 14.18 -29.36
C PHE A 4 19.72 13.42 -28.08
N TYR A 5 20.26 14.16 -27.11
CA TYR A 5 20.09 13.91 -25.69
C TYR A 5 18.60 13.66 -25.41
N PHE A 6 18.26 12.54 -24.78
CA PHE A 6 17.08 12.48 -23.93
C PHE A 6 17.30 11.45 -22.83
N GLU A 7 18.04 11.88 -21.82
CA GLU A 7 18.12 11.23 -20.54
C GLU A 7 17.32 12.08 -19.55
N ARG A 8 16.08 11.64 -19.29
CA ARG A 8 15.27 11.80 -18.08
C ARG A 8 13.87 11.29 -18.42
N ASP A 9 13.33 10.44 -17.55
CA ASP A 9 11.98 9.86 -17.60
C ASP A 9 11.79 8.67 -18.56
N ALA A 10 12.51 7.58 -18.32
CA ALA A 10 12.17 6.28 -18.91
C ALA A 10 10.84 5.77 -18.32
N VAL A 11 9.74 5.96 -19.04
CA VAL A 11 8.46 5.31 -18.75
C VAL A 11 8.59 3.83 -19.12
N MET A 12 8.64 2.95 -18.12
CA MET A 12 8.72 1.50 -18.33
C MET A 12 7.31 0.97 -18.62
N PHE A 13 7.09 0.39 -19.80
CA PHE A 13 5.82 -0.25 -20.17
C PHE A 13 5.97 -1.77 -20.01
N PRO A 14 5.81 -2.35 -18.80
CA PRO A 14 6.13 -3.76 -18.53
C PRO A 14 5.24 -4.77 -19.27
N HIS A 15 4.15 -4.31 -19.88
CA HIS A 15 3.17 -5.12 -20.61
C HIS A 15 3.34 -5.06 -22.15
N LEU A 16 4.21 -4.18 -22.67
CA LEU A 16 4.44 -4.02 -24.11
C LEU A 16 5.80 -4.60 -24.50
N SER A 17 5.85 -5.33 -25.62
CA SER A 17 7.11 -5.85 -26.13
C SER A 17 7.99 -4.73 -26.70
N LEU A 18 9.31 -4.95 -26.69
CA LEU A 18 10.31 -4.04 -27.26
C LEU A 18 10.02 -3.67 -28.72
N SER A 19 9.53 -4.64 -29.52
CA SER A 19 9.19 -4.40 -30.93
C SER A 19 8.04 -3.40 -31.08
N THR A 20 7.05 -3.49 -30.20
CA THR A 20 5.89 -2.59 -30.20
C THR A 20 6.30 -1.19 -29.79
N LEU A 21 7.12 -1.05 -28.74
CA LEU A 21 7.59 0.27 -28.28
C LEU A 21 8.44 1.01 -29.32
N LEU A 22 9.25 0.26 -30.06
CA LEU A 22 10.09 0.80 -31.14
C LEU A 22 9.28 1.19 -32.38
N SER A 23 8.12 0.57 -32.63
CA SER A 23 7.26 0.90 -33.77
C SER A 23 6.29 2.06 -33.54
N LEU A 24 6.11 2.51 -32.29
CA LEU A 24 5.21 3.61 -31.97
C LEU A 24 5.68 4.91 -32.63
N THR A 25 4.74 5.60 -33.28
CA THR A 25 4.96 6.95 -33.78
C THR A 25 5.04 7.95 -32.62
N SER A 26 5.66 9.12 -32.85
CA SER A 26 5.76 10.18 -31.83
C SER A 26 4.40 10.56 -31.25
N ARG A 27 3.35 10.60 -32.09
CA ARG A 27 1.99 10.93 -31.66
C ARG A 27 1.34 9.80 -30.86
N GLU A 28 1.62 8.54 -31.17
CA GLU A 28 1.14 7.40 -30.38
C GLU A 28 1.88 7.26 -29.05
N ARG A 29 3.17 7.62 -29.00
CA ARG A 29 3.91 7.76 -27.73
C ARG A 29 3.30 8.86 -26.88
N GLU A 30 3.06 10.06 -27.44
CA GLU A 30 2.40 11.15 -26.70
C GLU A 30 1.01 10.75 -26.20
N LEU A 31 0.24 9.98 -26.98
CA LEU A 31 -1.08 9.48 -26.56
C LEU A 31 -0.97 8.42 -25.47
N LEU A 32 -0.02 7.49 -25.56
CA LEU A 32 0.25 6.49 -24.53
C LEU A 32 0.82 7.11 -23.25
N GLU A 33 1.69 8.12 -23.38
CA GLU A 33 2.24 8.90 -22.27
C GLU A 33 1.16 9.80 -21.63
N SER A 34 0.21 10.30 -22.42
CA SER A 34 -0.95 11.06 -21.90
C SER A 34 -1.99 10.18 -21.19
N GLY A 35 -2.05 8.89 -21.53
CA GLY A 35 -2.93 7.89 -20.91
C GLY A 35 -2.27 7.09 -19.79
N TYR A 36 -0.94 7.11 -19.69
CA TYR A 36 -0.16 6.57 -18.59
C TYR A 36 0.26 7.72 -17.69
N THR A 37 -0.67 8.16 -16.86
CA THR A 37 -0.33 9.05 -15.76
C THR A 37 0.79 8.39 -14.95
N LYS A 38 1.91 9.10 -14.79
CA LYS A 38 2.79 8.92 -13.63
C LYS A 38 1.97 9.31 -12.39
N GLU A 39 1.02 8.46 -12.00
CA GLU A 39 0.39 8.51 -10.68
C GLU A 39 1.00 7.39 -9.84
N ALA A 40 2.23 7.64 -9.42
CA ALA A 40 2.73 7.08 -8.16
C ALA A 40 3.52 8.13 -7.38
N GLU A 41 3.16 9.41 -7.54
CA GLU A 41 3.35 10.41 -6.49
C GLU A 41 2.06 11.21 -6.40
N GLY A 42 1.01 10.54 -5.89
CA GLY A 42 0.00 11.24 -5.11
C GLY A 42 0.69 11.92 -3.91
N PRO A 43 0.09 12.96 -3.31
CA PRO A 43 0.73 13.68 -2.22
C PRO A 43 1.01 12.70 -1.08
N ALA A 44 2.30 12.40 -0.88
CA ALA A 44 2.83 11.47 0.11
C ALA A 44 2.18 10.07 0.11
N ALA A 45 2.82 9.09 -0.54
CA ALA A 45 2.67 7.69 -0.15
C ALA A 45 3.25 7.50 1.27
N MET A 46 2.53 8.03 2.25
CA MET A 46 2.65 7.74 3.67
C MET A 46 2.43 6.23 3.81
N GLY A 47 3.51 5.47 3.93
CA GLY A 47 3.51 4.02 3.74
C GLY A 47 2.65 3.30 4.79
N ILE A 48 1.38 3.06 4.48
CA ILE A 48 0.49 2.30 5.36
C ILE A 48 1.02 0.88 5.47
N LYS A 49 1.28 0.42 6.68
CA LYS A 49 1.73 -0.93 6.99
C LYS A 49 0.66 -1.64 7.78
N LEU A 50 0.26 -2.80 7.30
CA LEU A 50 -0.66 -3.71 7.96
C LEU A 50 0.13 -4.91 8.46
N TYR A 51 0.34 -4.97 9.78
CA TYR A 51 0.83 -6.20 10.41
C TYR A 51 -0.32 -7.18 10.50
N TYR A 52 -0.12 -8.34 9.88
CA TYR A 52 -1.07 -9.44 9.85
C TYR A 52 -0.32 -10.76 10.08
N THR A 53 -1.06 -11.87 10.17
CA THR A 53 -0.46 -13.21 10.17
C THR A 53 -1.13 -14.11 9.15
N THR A 54 -0.33 -14.87 8.39
CA THR A 54 -0.85 -16.00 7.59
C THR A 54 -1.08 -17.25 8.45
N VAL A 55 -0.40 -17.34 9.60
CA VAL A 55 -0.47 -18.47 10.53
C VAL A 55 -1.27 -18.07 11.77
N THR A 56 -2.55 -18.45 11.80
CA THR A 56 -3.42 -18.32 12.98
C THR A 56 -4.51 -19.37 13.02
N ALA A 57 -4.79 -19.90 14.21
CA ALA A 57 -5.95 -20.75 14.47
C ALA A 57 -7.18 -19.94 14.94
N SER A 58 -7.01 -18.65 15.21
CA SER A 58 -8.11 -17.78 15.67
C SER A 58 -8.97 -17.34 14.49
N ARG A 59 -10.23 -17.77 14.50
CA ARG A 59 -11.23 -17.35 13.50
C ARG A 59 -11.45 -15.84 13.53
N THR A 60 -11.44 -15.25 14.72
CA THR A 60 -11.61 -13.81 14.90
C THR A 60 -10.49 -13.03 14.21
N VAL A 61 -9.22 -13.38 14.47
CA VAL A 61 -8.07 -12.73 13.82
C VAL A 61 -8.17 -12.84 12.30
N LYS A 62 -8.48 -14.04 11.79
CA LYS A 62 -8.63 -14.26 10.34
C LYS A 62 -9.73 -13.38 9.73
N SER A 63 -10.88 -13.27 10.40
CA SER A 63 -12.00 -12.45 9.94
C SER A 63 -11.66 -10.96 9.96
N GLN A 64 -11.09 -10.48 11.06
CA GLN A 64 -10.69 -9.08 11.22
C GLN A 64 -9.64 -8.67 10.18
N GLN A 65 -8.60 -9.47 9.96
CA GLN A 65 -7.59 -9.19 8.93
C GLN A 65 -8.20 -9.09 7.54
N ALA A 66 -9.06 -10.04 7.17
CA ALA A 66 -9.72 -10.04 5.87
C ALA A 66 -10.61 -8.81 5.67
N GLU A 67 -11.28 -8.36 6.74
CA GLU A 67 -12.10 -7.17 6.71
C GLU A 67 -11.27 -5.89 6.60
N VAL A 68 -10.18 -5.74 7.35
CA VAL A 68 -9.25 -4.60 7.23
C VAL A 68 -8.73 -4.50 5.78
N ILE A 69 -8.27 -5.61 5.20
CA ILE A 69 -7.82 -5.67 3.81
C ILE A 69 -8.91 -5.19 2.85
N ARG A 70 -10.13 -5.73 2.99
CA ARG A 70 -11.27 -5.35 2.15
C ARG A 70 -11.59 -3.86 2.25
N ILE A 71 -11.49 -3.27 3.44
CA ILE A 71 -11.74 -1.84 3.67
C ILE A 71 -10.68 -1.00 2.95
N LEU A 72 -9.40 -1.32 3.14
CA LEU A 72 -8.29 -0.60 2.50
C LEU A 72 -8.39 -0.68 0.97
N ASP A 73 -8.63 -1.88 0.43
CA ASP A 73 -8.82 -2.12 -1.01
C ASP A 73 -10.01 -1.31 -1.55
N SER A 74 -11.13 -1.28 -0.81
CA SER A 74 -12.34 -0.55 -1.23
C SER A 74 -12.14 0.97 -1.32
N LYS A 75 -11.22 1.51 -0.52
CA LYS A 75 -10.83 2.92 -0.52
C LYS A 75 -9.63 3.21 -1.43
N SER A 76 -9.12 2.19 -2.14
CA SER A 76 -7.93 2.31 -3.01
C SER A 76 -6.70 2.83 -2.29
N ILE A 77 -6.57 2.49 -1.00
CA ILE A 77 -5.42 2.86 -0.19
C ILE A 77 -4.31 1.85 -0.46
N GLN A 78 -3.12 2.34 -0.80
CA GLN A 78 -1.93 1.51 -0.97
C GLN A 78 -1.37 1.15 0.41
N TYR A 79 -1.10 -0.13 0.65
CA TYR A 79 -0.52 -0.61 1.92
C TYR A 79 0.47 -1.76 1.70
N GLU A 80 1.37 -1.92 2.67
CA GLU A 80 2.31 -3.03 2.77
C GLU A 80 1.78 -4.07 3.77
N LEU A 81 1.84 -5.35 3.39
CA LEU A 81 1.49 -6.47 4.27
C LEU A 81 2.74 -7.01 4.96
N ILE A 82 2.75 -6.97 6.29
CA ILE A 82 3.85 -7.48 7.11
C ILE A 82 3.37 -8.71 7.88
N ASP A 83 3.84 -9.89 7.47
CA ASP A 83 3.45 -11.16 8.10
C ASP A 83 4.31 -11.44 9.34
N ILE A 84 3.72 -11.29 10.52
CA ILE A 84 4.40 -11.54 11.80
C ILE A 84 4.73 -13.01 12.05
N SER A 85 4.21 -13.94 11.25
CA SER A 85 4.52 -15.36 11.37
C SER A 85 5.87 -15.74 10.75
N VAL A 86 6.41 -14.89 9.89
CA VAL A 86 7.70 -15.13 9.20
C VAL A 86 8.88 -15.02 10.16
N GLY A 87 8.78 -14.19 11.20
CA GLY A 87 9.83 -14.02 12.21
C GLY A 87 9.31 -13.45 13.53
N GLY A 88 9.83 -13.96 14.65
CA GLY A 88 9.42 -13.50 15.99
C GLY A 88 9.71 -12.01 16.24
N GLU A 89 10.74 -11.46 15.60
CA GLU A 89 11.11 -10.04 15.71
C GLU A 89 10.01 -9.11 15.20
N LEU A 90 9.32 -9.46 14.11
CA LEU A 90 8.22 -8.65 13.55
C LEU A 90 7.01 -8.59 14.48
N ARG A 91 6.72 -9.69 15.18
CA ARG A 91 5.68 -9.72 16.20
C ARG A 91 6.02 -8.82 17.38
N ASP A 92 7.28 -8.87 17.83
CA ASP A 92 7.72 -8.08 18.96
C ASP A 92 7.83 -6.60 18.58
N GLU A 93 8.24 -6.28 17.35
CA GLU A 93 8.19 -4.94 16.76
C GLU A 93 6.75 -4.40 16.72
N MET A 94 5.80 -5.16 16.19
CA MET A 94 4.38 -4.78 16.16
C MET A 94 3.86 -4.43 17.56
N ARG A 95 4.16 -5.27 18.56
CA ARG A 95 3.75 -5.07 19.96
C ARG A 95 4.41 -3.84 20.59
N ASN A 96 5.70 -3.65 20.35
CA ASN A 96 6.44 -2.49 20.84
C ASN A 96 5.91 -1.19 20.24
N LYS A 97 5.65 -1.16 18.93
CA LYS A 97 5.11 0.00 18.24
C LYS A 97 3.65 0.28 18.62
N ALA A 98 2.84 -0.74 18.87
CA ALA A 98 1.48 -0.60 19.38
C ALA A 98 1.44 -0.18 20.86
N GLY A 99 2.56 -0.30 21.60
CA GLY A 99 2.61 -0.04 23.03
C GLY A 99 1.88 -1.08 23.88
N ASP A 100 1.50 -2.23 23.29
CA ASP A 100 0.77 -3.31 23.96
C ASP A 100 1.47 -4.67 23.72
N PRO A 101 2.02 -5.30 24.78
CA PRO A 101 2.68 -6.60 24.67
C PRO A 101 1.72 -7.74 24.30
N SER A 102 0.42 -7.53 24.45
CA SER A 102 -0.63 -8.49 24.11
C SER A 102 -1.29 -8.21 22.76
N ALA A 103 -0.80 -7.21 22.01
CA ALA A 103 -1.36 -6.86 20.71
C ALA A 103 -1.40 -8.08 19.78
N VAL A 104 -2.58 -8.27 19.19
CA VAL A 104 -2.85 -9.29 18.17
C VAL A 104 -3.12 -8.59 16.83
N PRO A 105 -2.74 -9.21 15.70
CA PRO A 105 -3.12 -8.67 14.40
C PRO A 105 -4.65 -8.71 14.20
N PRO A 106 -5.21 -7.82 13.35
CA PRO A 106 -4.52 -6.83 12.53
C PRO A 106 -4.11 -5.56 13.28
N GLN A 107 -2.94 -5.00 12.93
CA GLN A 107 -2.47 -3.72 13.46
C GLN A 107 -2.00 -2.81 12.31
N LEU A 108 -2.50 -1.58 12.30
CA LEU A 108 -2.23 -0.58 11.26
C LEU A 108 -1.26 0.49 11.75
N PHE A 109 -0.32 0.79 10.88
CA PHE A 109 0.68 1.82 11.07
C PHE A 109 0.76 2.67 9.81
N ASN A 110 1.11 3.94 10.01
CA ASN A 110 1.53 4.81 8.95
C ASN A 110 3.03 5.04 9.12
N GLU A 111 3.83 4.41 8.25
CA GLU A 111 5.29 4.29 8.35
C GLU A 111 5.76 3.61 9.64
N ASP A 112 6.01 4.39 10.69
CA ASP A 112 6.38 3.92 12.03
C ASP A 112 5.40 4.42 13.11
N GLN A 113 4.40 5.21 12.71
CA GLN A 113 3.40 5.75 13.61
C GLN A 113 2.22 4.80 13.74
N TYR A 114 1.89 4.40 14.97
CA TYR A 114 0.71 3.58 15.22
C TYR A 114 -0.58 4.33 14.85
N CYS A 115 -1.44 3.69 14.05
CA CYS A 115 -2.77 4.20 13.70
C CYS A 115 -3.83 3.55 14.59
N GLY A 116 -3.84 2.23 14.68
CA GLY A 116 -4.78 1.50 15.53
C GLY A 116 -4.95 0.03 15.18
N ASN A 117 -5.86 -0.62 15.89
CA ASN A 117 -6.27 -2.00 15.67
C ASN A 117 -7.55 -2.08 14.81
N TYR A 118 -8.12 -3.28 14.68
CA TYR A 118 -9.40 -3.50 13.98
C TYR A 118 -10.56 -2.66 14.55
N GLU A 119 -10.73 -2.62 15.88
CA GLU A 119 -11.88 -1.95 16.51
C GLU A 119 -11.86 -0.45 16.21
N MET A 120 -10.68 0.18 16.34
CA MET A 120 -10.50 1.59 16.00
C MET A 120 -10.74 1.88 14.51
N LEU A 121 -10.31 0.96 13.61
CA LEU A 121 -10.63 1.10 12.19
C LEU A 121 -12.14 0.99 11.94
N SER A 122 -12.83 0.07 12.61
CA SER A 122 -14.28 -0.10 12.48
C SER A 122 -15.01 1.18 12.89
N GLU A 123 -14.63 1.78 14.03
CA GLU A 123 -15.16 3.08 14.47
C GLU A 123 -14.90 4.19 13.43
N ALA A 124 -13.68 4.24 12.87
CA ALA A 124 -13.33 5.21 11.84
C ALA A 124 -14.12 5.00 10.54
N VAL A 125 -14.43 3.76 10.17
CA VAL A 125 -15.28 3.42 9.02
C VAL A 125 -16.73 3.88 9.27
N GLU A 126 -17.27 3.62 10.45
CA GLU A 126 -18.61 4.06 10.83
C GLU A 126 -18.74 5.58 10.88
N ALA A 127 -17.67 6.27 11.29
CA ALA A 127 -17.59 7.73 11.33
C ALA A 127 -17.16 8.38 10.00
N ASP A 128 -16.87 7.60 8.96
CA ASP A 128 -16.29 8.04 7.68
C ASP A 128 -15.03 8.92 7.83
N THR A 129 -14.18 8.57 8.80
CA THR A 129 -12.92 9.27 9.15
C THR A 129 -11.68 8.40 8.96
N VAL A 130 -11.75 7.41 8.07
CA VAL A 130 -10.64 6.46 7.81
C VAL A 130 -9.36 7.17 7.40
N ASP A 131 -9.44 8.23 6.61
CA ASP A 131 -8.25 8.97 6.16
C ASP A 131 -7.55 9.68 7.33
N GLN A 132 -8.32 10.17 8.31
CA GLN A 132 -7.79 10.76 9.55
C GLN A 132 -7.21 9.69 10.47
N PHE A 133 -7.89 8.55 10.58
CA PHE A 133 -7.42 7.40 11.35
C PHE A 133 -6.07 6.88 10.83
N LEU A 134 -5.93 6.79 9.51
CA LEU A 134 -4.68 6.41 8.84
C LEU A 134 -3.66 7.54 8.76
N LYS A 135 -4.03 8.76 9.17
CA LYS A 135 -3.15 9.95 9.19
C LYS A 135 -2.63 10.30 7.79
N ILE A 136 -3.50 10.17 6.80
CA ILE A 136 -3.24 10.50 5.39
C ILE A 136 -4.02 11.75 4.93
N ALA A 137 -4.84 12.31 5.81
CA ALA A 137 -5.62 13.54 5.60
C ALA A 137 -4.88 14.80 6.09
#